data_AF-A0AAJ7C3Q6-F1
#
_entry.id   AF-A0AAJ7C3Q6-F1
#
_cell.length_a   1.000
_cell.length_b   1.000
_cell.length_c   1.000
_cell.angle_alpha   90.00
_cell.angle_beta   90.00
_cell.angle_gamma   90.00
#
_symmetry.space_group_name_H-M   'P 1'
#
loop_
_entity.id
_entity.type
_entity.pdbx_description
1 polymer ?
#
loop_
_entity_poly.entity_id
_entity_poly.type
_entity_poly.pdbx_seq_one_letter_code
_entity_poly.pdbx_strand_id
1 'polypeptide(L)'
;MEDDVNGKKRKLENKGQVTNFNSNTLMTSNVDEEYLQEQNEQNDQPKMKKQKVEHQGSSLGLSSNDISAREPETDFSKQNLLKEAEKLTNELEANGPAGLVHLLALCRLIERPVKVLIPEDQDLVIDEQNTKEPVNVEYLPPEPGGSSGHWVSPGRHLSNNCLFDVVACQTEKSSNDLRKATVQWMRANLITVAEFIAVIEELQRTQNIQVMTGGAKYNGSSKRDAKKVIDNSQNQPCHAHNATGHPRGHASHPDATGQNDSVENYSMNGWKTGFLSRNDQDFVGHYVLSTPKVQRAIQELNKGAINQAVDVFPEELDIELPKLKEYRQGVAISAPQTIRSFTIVLRHHEGKFHNKDADVFVHTFYPRK
;
A
#
# COMPACT_ATOMS: atom_id res chain seq x y z
N MET A 1 -24.87 -74.12 -15.62
CA MET A 1 -26.08 -73.62 -14.97
C MET A 1 -25.83 -72.16 -14.61
N GLU A 2 -25.60 -71.28 -15.60
CA GLU A 2 -26.49 -70.92 -16.74
C GLU A 2 -27.74 -70.17 -16.25
N ASP A 3 -28.24 -69.08 -16.83
CA ASP A 3 -27.79 -68.11 -17.86
C ASP A 3 -28.59 -66.81 -17.54
N ASP A 4 -28.14 -65.56 -17.66
CA ASP A 4 -27.62 -64.77 -18.80
C ASP A 4 -28.70 -64.14 -19.74
N VAL A 5 -28.42 -62.90 -20.18
CA VAL A 5 -28.95 -62.17 -21.37
C VAL A 5 -30.44 -61.76 -21.51
N ASN A 6 -30.72 -60.43 -21.45
CA ASN A 6 -31.16 -59.54 -22.58
C ASN A 6 -31.72 -58.18 -22.06
N GLY A 7 -31.63 -57.03 -22.76
CA GLY A 7 -30.95 -56.70 -24.02
C GLY A 7 -31.85 -56.04 -25.10
N LYS A 8 -31.82 -54.69 -25.21
CA LYS A 8 -32.09 -53.81 -26.40
C LYS A 8 -32.22 -52.35 -25.92
N LYS A 9 -31.45 -51.32 -26.35
CA LYS A 9 -31.04 -50.81 -27.68
C LYS A 9 -32.18 -50.40 -28.63
N ARG A 10 -32.28 -49.09 -28.89
CA ARG A 10 -32.49 -48.52 -30.25
C ARG A 10 -31.61 -47.27 -30.45
N LYS A 11 -30.92 -47.25 -31.60
CA LYS A 11 -30.24 -46.10 -32.24
C LYS A 11 -31.14 -45.58 -33.37
N LEU A 12 -30.92 -44.33 -33.78
CA LEU A 12 -31.08 -43.69 -35.11
C LEU A 12 -30.69 -42.20 -34.86
N GLU A 13 -29.68 -41.54 -35.43
CA GLU A 13 -29.02 -41.63 -36.75
C GLU A 13 -30.02 -41.40 -37.91
N ASN A 14 -29.77 -40.55 -38.94
CA ASN A 14 -28.53 -39.91 -39.42
C ASN A 14 -28.85 -38.78 -40.45
N LYS A 15 -27.80 -38.17 -41.05
CA LYS A 15 -27.75 -37.24 -42.23
C LYS A 15 -28.05 -35.75 -41.92
N GLY A 16 -27.30 -34.75 -42.40
CA GLY A 16 -26.32 -34.64 -43.52
C GLY A 16 -26.92 -33.77 -44.65
N GLN A 17 -26.22 -32.92 -45.42
CA GLN A 17 -24.79 -32.66 -45.67
C GLN A 17 -24.63 -31.33 -46.49
N VAL A 18 -23.47 -30.63 -46.37
CA VAL A 18 -22.61 -30.04 -47.48
C VAL A 18 -23.27 -29.03 -48.47
N THR A 19 -22.75 -27.81 -48.76
CA THR A 19 -21.55 -27.45 -49.58
C THR A 19 -21.01 -26.01 -49.34
N ASN A 20 -19.76 -25.75 -49.78
CA ASN A 20 -19.14 -24.41 -49.99
C ASN A 20 -19.45 -23.83 -51.39
N PHE A 21 -19.43 -22.49 -51.60
CA PHE A 21 -18.42 -21.74 -52.40
C PHE A 21 -18.74 -20.23 -52.63
N ASN A 22 -17.70 -19.46 -52.97
CA ASN A 22 -17.63 -18.00 -53.21
C ASN A 22 -18.53 -17.41 -54.32
N SER A 23 -18.86 -16.11 -54.26
CA SER A 23 -18.22 -15.04 -55.10
C SER A 23 -18.86 -13.63 -54.98
N ASN A 24 -18.12 -12.61 -55.46
CA ASN A 24 -18.32 -11.15 -55.37
C ASN A 24 -19.64 -10.59 -55.97
N THR A 25 -20.02 -9.34 -55.60
CA THR A 25 -20.07 -8.13 -56.50
C THR A 25 -20.56 -6.85 -55.78
N LEU A 26 -20.20 -5.68 -56.32
CA LEU A 26 -20.36 -4.28 -55.85
C LEU A 26 -21.81 -3.73 -55.76
N MET A 27 -21.99 -2.61 -55.03
CA MET A 27 -22.62 -1.31 -55.44
C MET A 27 -22.46 -0.32 -54.24
N THR A 28 -21.55 0.67 -54.24
CA THR A 28 -21.61 2.06 -54.79
C THR A 28 -22.47 3.10 -54.04
N SER A 29 -21.80 4.14 -53.52
CA SER A 29 -22.23 5.57 -53.43
C SER A 29 -21.06 6.33 -52.75
N ASN A 30 -20.20 6.97 -53.54
CA ASN A 30 -20.23 8.39 -53.90
C ASN A 30 -19.80 9.31 -52.75
N VAL A 31 -18.53 9.69 -52.81
CA VAL A 31 -17.91 10.82 -52.11
C VAL A 31 -17.79 11.94 -53.14
N ASP A 32 -18.20 13.15 -52.81
CA ASP A 32 -17.92 14.34 -53.64
C ASP A 32 -16.64 15.02 -53.14
N GLU A 33 -15.69 15.21 -54.05
CA GLU A 33 -14.49 16.03 -53.89
C GLU A 33 -14.77 17.47 -54.36
N GLU A 34 -14.39 18.49 -53.59
CA GLU A 34 -13.96 19.85 -54.01
C GLU A 34 -13.34 20.51 -52.74
N TYR A 35 -12.23 21.27 -52.74
CA TYR A 35 -11.34 21.77 -53.80
C TYR A 35 -9.90 21.98 -53.24
N LEU A 36 -8.91 22.13 -54.13
CA LEU A 36 -7.47 22.24 -53.79
C LEU A 36 -6.91 23.68 -53.84
N GLN A 37 -5.86 23.91 -53.03
CA GLN A 37 -4.74 24.90 -53.18
C GLN A 37 -5.11 26.41 -53.19
N GLU A 38 -4.46 27.31 -52.44
CA GLU A 38 -3.11 27.92 -52.62
C GLU A 38 -2.88 29.01 -51.51
N GLN A 39 -1.71 29.59 -51.13
CA GLN A 39 -0.27 29.41 -51.44
C GLN A 39 0.64 29.52 -50.17
N ASN A 40 1.81 28.88 -50.26
CA ASN A 40 3.17 29.19 -49.76
C ASN A 40 3.57 30.40 -48.86
N GLU A 41 4.57 30.07 -47.99
CA GLU A 41 5.80 30.81 -47.61
C GLU A 41 5.90 31.79 -46.40
N GLN A 42 7.07 31.73 -45.73
CA GLN A 42 7.67 32.61 -44.70
C GLN A 42 7.01 32.63 -43.29
N ASN A 43 7.67 32.39 -42.14
CA ASN A 43 9.10 32.50 -41.76
C ASN A 43 9.43 31.74 -40.45
N ASP A 44 10.72 31.42 -40.30
CA ASP A 44 11.50 31.15 -39.07
C ASP A 44 10.81 30.92 -37.71
N GLN A 45 11.06 29.75 -37.12
CA GLN A 45 11.14 29.58 -35.65
C GLN A 45 12.49 28.97 -35.22
N PRO A 46 13.09 29.43 -34.10
CA PRO A 46 14.47 29.11 -33.75
C PRO A 46 14.61 27.73 -33.11
N LYS A 47 15.66 27.01 -33.49
CA LYS A 47 16.11 25.78 -32.81
C LYS A 47 16.50 26.10 -31.37
N MET A 48 15.62 25.76 -30.41
CA MET A 48 16.03 25.73 -29.00
C MET A 48 17.13 24.68 -28.79
N LYS A 49 18.34 25.14 -28.48
CA LYS A 49 19.40 24.28 -27.95
C LYS A 49 18.88 23.67 -26.65
N LYS A 50 18.82 22.34 -26.56
CA LYS A 50 18.70 21.65 -25.27
C LYS A 50 19.94 22.01 -24.44
N GLN A 51 19.78 22.92 -23.48
CA GLN A 51 20.78 23.09 -22.43
C GLN A 51 20.80 21.79 -21.61
N LYS A 52 21.98 21.16 -21.56
CA LYS A 52 22.28 20.10 -20.61
C LYS A 52 22.33 20.77 -19.23
N VAL A 53 21.22 20.73 -18.49
CA VAL A 53 21.21 21.11 -17.08
C VAL A 53 21.98 20.03 -16.33
N GLU A 54 23.22 20.32 -15.98
CA GLU A 54 23.97 19.49 -15.05
C GLU A 54 23.43 19.75 -13.64
N HIS A 55 22.47 18.92 -13.22
CA HIS A 55 22.11 18.82 -11.81
C HIS A 55 23.33 18.31 -11.05
N GLN A 56 24.01 19.22 -10.34
CA GLN A 56 24.89 18.87 -9.24
C GLN A 56 24.02 18.32 -8.10
N GLY A 57 23.66 17.04 -8.19
CA GLY A 57 23.04 16.34 -7.08
C GLY A 57 24.06 16.18 -5.96
N SER A 58 23.82 16.82 -4.83
CA SER A 58 24.34 16.34 -3.56
C SER A 58 23.77 14.94 -3.31
N SER A 59 24.56 14.01 -2.78
CA SER A 59 24.05 12.75 -2.21
C SER A 59 23.59 12.97 -0.77
N LEU A 60 22.62 12.17 -0.29
CA LEU A 60 22.38 12.03 1.15
C LEU A 60 23.18 10.81 1.61
N GLY A 61 24.36 11.10 2.15
CA GLY A 61 25.28 10.10 2.67
C GLY A 61 24.97 9.72 4.11
N LEU A 62 24.97 8.42 4.40
CA LEU A 62 25.02 7.91 5.77
C LEU A 62 26.41 7.36 6.05
N SER A 63 27.15 8.10 6.88
CA SER A 63 28.45 7.67 7.40
C SER A 63 28.25 6.79 8.63
N SER A 64 29.07 5.75 8.78
CA SER A 64 29.07 4.96 10.02
C SER A 64 29.57 5.71 11.24
N ASN A 65 30.19 6.88 11.07
CA ASN A 65 30.58 7.74 12.19
C ASN A 65 29.41 8.58 12.72
N ASP A 66 28.35 8.76 11.93
CA ASP A 66 27.12 9.43 12.40
C ASP A 66 26.28 8.49 13.28
N ILE A 67 26.46 7.18 13.12
CA ILE A 67 25.76 6.13 13.88
C ILE A 67 26.23 6.08 15.35
N SER A 68 27.52 6.29 15.63
CA SER A 68 28.07 6.19 17.00
C SER A 68 27.93 7.46 17.85
N ALA A 69 27.36 8.54 17.30
CA ALA A 69 27.36 9.87 17.93
C ALA A 69 26.06 10.25 18.66
N ARG A 70 25.03 9.38 18.67
CA ARG A 70 23.71 9.68 19.26
C ARG A 70 23.22 8.56 20.17
N GLU A 71 23.29 8.78 21.48
CA GLU A 71 22.56 7.94 22.43
C GLU A 71 21.05 8.25 22.39
N PRO A 72 20.16 7.26 22.27
CA PRO A 72 18.72 7.49 22.39
C PRO A 72 18.34 8.08 23.75
N GLU A 73 17.44 9.08 23.75
CA GLU A 73 17.16 9.97 24.89
C GLU A 73 16.60 9.28 26.14
N THR A 74 16.17 8.01 26.05
CA THR A 74 15.74 7.21 27.20
C THR A 74 16.15 5.75 27.07
N ASP A 75 16.40 5.10 28.22
CA ASP A 75 16.74 3.67 28.30
C ASP A 75 15.61 2.77 27.74
N PHE A 76 14.35 3.23 27.85
CA PHE A 76 13.18 2.58 27.27
C PHE A 76 13.20 2.62 25.72
N SER A 77 13.63 3.74 25.12
CA SER A 77 13.81 3.85 23.67
C SER A 77 14.89 2.89 23.17
N LYS A 78 16.04 2.81 23.86
CA LYS A 78 17.12 1.86 23.55
C LYS A 78 16.62 0.41 23.53
N GLN A 79 15.84 0.00 24.54
CA GLN A 79 15.29 -1.36 24.62
C GLN A 79 14.26 -1.67 23.51
N ASN A 80 13.49 -0.69 23.04
CA ASN A 80 12.52 -0.91 21.96
C ASN A 80 13.22 -1.03 20.60
N LEU A 81 14.24 -0.22 20.33
CA LEU A 81 15.05 -0.31 19.11
C LEU A 81 15.80 -1.65 19.03
N LEU A 82 16.32 -2.17 20.15
CA LEU A 82 16.93 -3.51 20.20
C LEU A 82 15.93 -4.64 19.90
N LYS A 83 14.71 -4.58 20.45
CA LYS A 83 13.64 -5.55 20.14
C LYS A 83 13.23 -5.50 18.66
N GLU A 84 13.18 -4.31 18.08
CA GLU A 84 12.86 -4.15 16.65
C GLU A 84 14.01 -4.66 15.75
N ALA A 85 15.27 -4.42 16.13
CA ALA A 85 16.44 -5.01 15.47
C ALA A 85 16.43 -6.55 15.51
N GLU A 86 16.13 -7.16 16.67
CA GLU A 86 15.95 -8.61 16.80
C GLU A 86 14.80 -9.12 15.92
N LYS A 87 13.64 -8.44 15.96
CA LYS A 87 12.46 -8.78 15.16
C LYS A 87 12.77 -8.76 13.66
N LEU A 88 13.32 -7.66 13.14
CA LEU A 88 13.67 -7.53 11.72
C LEU A 88 14.73 -8.56 11.29
N THR A 89 15.69 -8.87 12.17
CA THR A 89 16.68 -9.94 11.92
C THR A 89 16.03 -11.33 11.82
N ASN A 90 15.09 -11.64 12.71
CA ASN A 90 14.37 -12.92 12.71
C ASN A 90 13.36 -13.02 11.55
N GLU A 91 12.70 -11.92 11.18
CA GLU A 91 11.86 -11.83 9.98
C GLU A 91 12.71 -12.10 8.72
N LEU A 92 13.92 -11.52 8.60
CA LEU A 92 14.82 -11.78 7.48
C LEU A 92 15.29 -13.25 7.43
N GLU A 93 15.54 -13.88 8.58
CA GLU A 93 15.84 -15.32 8.63
C GLU A 93 14.67 -16.19 8.15
N ALA A 94 13.44 -15.83 8.54
CA ALA A 94 12.21 -16.51 8.14
C ALA A 94 11.78 -16.24 6.67
N ASN A 95 12.72 -15.86 5.80
CA ASN A 95 12.51 -15.45 4.41
C ASN A 95 11.63 -14.21 4.21
N GLY A 96 11.49 -13.36 5.24
CA GLY A 96 10.80 -12.08 5.18
C GLY A 96 11.42 -11.07 4.20
N PRO A 97 10.75 -9.93 3.98
CA PRO A 97 11.21 -8.88 3.09
C PRO A 97 12.48 -8.21 3.62
N ALA A 98 13.31 -7.68 2.71
CA ALA A 98 14.40 -6.79 3.09
C ALA A 98 14.00 -5.32 2.82
N GLY A 99 14.16 -4.44 3.82
CA GLY A 99 14.12 -2.97 3.72
C GLY A 99 15.49 -2.31 4.00
N LEU A 100 15.53 -0.98 4.12
CA LEU A 100 16.76 -0.17 4.31
C LEU A 100 17.70 -0.69 5.40
N VAL A 101 17.18 -1.13 6.55
CA VAL A 101 17.97 -1.57 7.71
C VAL A 101 19.01 -2.66 7.36
N HIS A 102 18.69 -3.51 6.39
CA HIS A 102 19.56 -4.61 5.94
C HIS A 102 20.69 -4.12 5.00
N LEU A 103 20.58 -2.92 4.44
CA LEU A 103 21.59 -2.35 3.54
C LEU A 103 22.90 -2.07 4.26
N LEU A 104 22.88 -1.65 5.53
CA LEU A 104 24.11 -1.47 6.31
C LEU A 104 24.92 -2.77 6.40
N ALA A 105 24.24 -3.86 6.78
CA ALA A 105 24.83 -5.19 6.83
C ALA A 105 25.34 -5.65 5.45
N LEU A 106 24.57 -5.41 4.38
CA LEU A 106 25.00 -5.71 3.02
C LEU A 106 26.23 -4.92 2.59
N CYS A 107 26.31 -3.61 2.85
CA CYS A 107 27.48 -2.77 2.54
C CYS A 107 28.76 -3.35 3.17
N ARG A 108 28.68 -3.82 4.42
CA ARG A 108 29.80 -4.49 5.10
C ARG A 108 30.17 -5.83 4.48
N LEU A 109 29.21 -6.60 3.99
CA LEU A 109 29.42 -7.94 3.42
C LEU A 109 29.87 -7.94 1.94
N ILE A 110 29.54 -6.88 1.19
CA ILE A 110 30.00 -6.67 -0.19
C ILE A 110 31.19 -5.71 -0.27
N GLU A 111 31.54 -5.09 0.86
CA GLU A 111 32.59 -4.07 1.04
C GLU A 111 32.48 -2.87 0.07
N ARG A 112 31.27 -2.51 -0.36
CA ARG A 112 30.97 -1.40 -1.28
C ARG A 112 29.77 -0.63 -0.75
N PRO A 113 29.63 0.67 -1.04
CA PRO A 113 28.39 1.39 -0.75
C PRO A 113 27.20 0.75 -1.46
N VAL A 114 26.00 0.94 -0.92
CA VAL A 114 24.76 0.73 -1.66
C VAL A 114 24.09 2.07 -1.89
N LYS A 115 23.87 2.39 -3.16
CA LYS A 115 23.15 3.58 -3.59
C LYS A 115 21.71 3.19 -3.91
N VAL A 116 20.77 3.71 -3.13
CA VAL A 116 19.34 3.59 -3.39
C VAL A 116 18.93 4.75 -4.30
N LEU A 117 18.51 4.42 -5.52
CA LEU A 117 17.92 5.39 -6.43
C LEU A 117 16.47 5.64 -6.03
N ILE A 118 16.11 6.92 -5.91
CA ILE A 118 14.75 7.36 -5.59
C ILE A 118 14.26 8.24 -6.75
N PRO A 119 13.25 7.80 -7.53
CA PRO A 119 12.73 8.60 -8.63
C PRO A 119 12.26 9.98 -8.17
N GLU A 120 12.66 11.03 -8.89
CA GLU A 120 12.31 12.44 -8.65
C GLU A 120 12.87 13.08 -7.35
N ASP A 121 13.56 12.29 -6.51
CA ASP A 121 14.14 12.70 -5.22
C ASP A 121 15.68 12.60 -5.20
N GLN A 122 16.29 12.90 -4.05
CA GLN A 122 17.73 12.82 -3.82
C GLN A 122 18.16 11.38 -3.50
N ASP A 123 19.13 10.85 -4.25
CA ASP A 123 19.67 9.50 -4.04
C ASP A 123 20.27 9.32 -2.63
N LEU A 124 19.95 8.19 -1.99
CA LEU A 124 20.45 7.81 -0.67
C LEU A 124 21.66 6.87 -0.80
N VAL A 125 22.79 7.21 -0.18
CA VAL A 125 24.02 6.41 -0.21
C VAL A 125 24.32 5.85 1.17
N ILE A 126 24.24 4.52 1.31
CA ILE A 126 24.63 3.80 2.52
C ILE A 126 26.12 3.50 2.47
N ASP A 127 26.86 3.81 3.53
CA ASP A 127 28.33 3.70 3.60
C ASP A 127 29.07 4.66 2.64
N GLU A 128 28.61 5.91 2.52
CA GLU A 128 29.15 6.91 1.57
C GLU A 128 30.66 7.16 1.70
N GLN A 129 31.23 6.97 2.90
CA GLN A 129 32.67 7.11 3.15
C GLN A 129 33.54 6.07 2.39
N ASN A 130 32.93 4.98 1.92
CA ASN A 130 33.61 3.94 1.17
C ASN A 130 33.70 4.33 -0.31
N THR A 131 34.91 4.65 -0.79
CA THR A 131 35.12 5.21 -2.14
C THR A 131 35.06 4.18 -3.28
N LYS A 132 34.65 2.93 -3.02
CA LYS A 132 34.46 1.93 -4.09
C LYS A 132 33.16 2.22 -4.85
N GLU A 133 33.10 1.82 -6.12
CA GLU A 133 31.91 1.97 -6.98
C GLU A 133 30.66 1.39 -6.28
N PRO A 134 29.56 2.15 -6.11
CA PRO A 134 28.38 1.68 -5.40
C PRO A 134 27.70 0.51 -6.11
N VAL A 135 26.97 -0.31 -5.36
CA VAL A 135 25.94 -1.19 -5.91
C VAL A 135 24.65 -0.38 -5.98
N ASN A 136 24.06 -0.26 -7.17
CA ASN A 136 22.87 0.55 -7.36
C ASN A 136 21.61 -0.32 -7.23
N VAL A 137 20.67 0.12 -6.40
CA VAL A 137 19.37 -0.55 -6.22
C VAL A 137 18.27 0.49 -6.38
N GLU A 138 17.15 0.09 -6.97
CA GLU A 138 15.94 0.90 -7.07
C GLU A 138 14.82 0.18 -6.33
N TYR A 139 13.98 0.91 -5.58
CA TYR A 139 12.82 0.33 -4.92
C TYR A 139 11.54 0.69 -5.67
N LEU A 140 10.88 -0.31 -6.25
CA LEU A 140 9.56 -0.17 -6.84
C LEU A 140 8.49 -0.47 -5.77
N PRO A 141 7.53 0.44 -5.52
CA PRO A 141 6.40 0.16 -4.63
C PRO A 141 5.54 -1.01 -5.15
N PRO A 142 4.72 -1.65 -4.30
CA PRO A 142 3.83 -2.71 -4.75
C PRO A 142 2.89 -2.22 -5.86
N GLU A 143 2.75 -3.01 -6.92
CA GLU A 143 1.69 -2.83 -7.91
C GLU A 143 0.30 -2.92 -7.24
N PRO A 144 -0.76 -2.31 -7.81
CA PRO A 144 -2.11 -2.43 -7.27
C PRO A 144 -2.56 -3.89 -7.09
N GLY A 145 -2.74 -4.31 -5.82
CA GLY A 145 -3.07 -5.69 -5.45
C GLY A 145 -1.88 -6.54 -4.96
N GLY A 146 -0.64 -6.06 -5.12
CA GLY A 146 0.56 -6.66 -4.55
C GLY A 146 0.71 -6.39 -3.04
N SER A 147 1.22 -7.35 -2.28
CA SER A 147 1.44 -7.24 -0.83
C SER A 147 2.82 -6.72 -0.44
N SER A 148 3.72 -6.51 -1.40
CA SER A 148 5.08 -6.00 -1.20
C SER A 148 5.59 -5.48 -2.53
N GLY A 149 6.30 -4.35 -2.52
CA GLY A 149 7.08 -3.92 -3.68
C GLY A 149 8.46 -4.60 -3.70
N HIS A 150 9.22 -4.28 -4.74
CA HIS A 150 10.40 -5.05 -5.15
C HIS A 150 11.62 -4.15 -5.28
N TRP A 151 12.78 -4.69 -4.90
CA TRP A 151 14.06 -4.11 -5.27
C TRP A 151 14.42 -4.57 -6.66
N VAL A 152 14.87 -3.67 -7.53
CA VAL A 152 15.25 -3.96 -8.92
C VAL A 152 16.62 -3.37 -9.25
N SER A 153 17.25 -3.89 -10.31
CA SER A 153 18.39 -3.22 -10.94
C SER A 153 17.90 -2.00 -11.73
N PRO A 154 18.57 -0.84 -11.63
CA PRO A 154 18.18 0.37 -12.37
C PRO A 154 18.01 0.12 -13.87
N GLY A 155 16.87 0.56 -14.41
CA GLY A 155 16.58 0.45 -15.86
C GLY A 155 16.42 -0.98 -16.40
N ARG A 156 16.19 -1.99 -15.55
CA ARG A 156 15.95 -3.38 -15.99
C ARG A 156 14.71 -4.00 -15.33
N HIS A 157 13.68 -4.27 -16.12
CA HIS A 157 12.53 -5.13 -15.75
C HIS A 157 12.90 -6.63 -15.79
N LEU A 158 14.00 -7.03 -15.14
CA LEU A 158 14.35 -8.44 -14.97
C LEU A 158 13.74 -8.97 -13.67
N SER A 159 13.30 -10.22 -13.68
CA SER A 159 12.51 -10.90 -12.64
C SER A 159 13.27 -11.25 -11.35
N ASN A 160 14.20 -10.39 -10.93
CA ASN A 160 15.03 -10.54 -9.74
C ASN A 160 14.32 -9.87 -8.57
N ASN A 161 13.23 -10.47 -8.12
CA ASN A 161 12.19 -9.83 -7.30
C ASN A 161 12.60 -9.54 -5.84
N CYS A 162 13.88 -9.69 -5.46
CA CYS A 162 14.37 -9.39 -4.12
C CYS A 162 15.74 -8.70 -4.10
N LEU A 163 16.00 -7.96 -3.02
CA LEU A 163 17.23 -7.18 -2.79
C LEU A 163 18.51 -7.99 -3.02
N PHE A 164 18.55 -9.22 -2.52
CA PHE A 164 19.75 -10.05 -2.59
C PHE A 164 20.06 -10.51 -4.01
N ASP A 165 19.07 -10.65 -4.89
CA ASP A 165 19.27 -10.97 -6.31
C ASP A 165 19.84 -9.75 -7.07
N VAL A 166 19.35 -8.55 -6.78
CA VAL A 166 19.85 -7.29 -7.35
C VAL A 166 21.32 -7.04 -6.98
N VAL A 167 21.69 -7.32 -5.72
CA VAL A 167 23.07 -7.20 -5.24
C VAL A 167 23.94 -8.34 -5.78
N ALA A 168 23.44 -9.57 -5.80
CA ALA A 168 24.13 -10.74 -6.38
C ALA A 168 24.57 -10.49 -7.83
N CYS A 169 23.66 -10.00 -8.67
CA CYS A 169 23.96 -9.67 -10.07
C CYS A 169 24.99 -8.55 -10.27
N GLN A 170 25.30 -7.75 -9.25
CA GLN A 170 26.28 -6.65 -9.30
C GLN A 170 27.58 -6.93 -8.54
N THR A 171 27.67 -8.08 -7.87
CA THR A 171 28.79 -8.44 -6.99
C THR A 171 29.35 -9.85 -7.24
N GLU A 172 28.76 -10.61 -8.17
CA GLU A 172 29.10 -12.02 -8.48
C GLU A 172 28.96 -12.96 -7.25
N LYS A 173 28.18 -12.55 -6.24
CA LYS A 173 27.88 -13.34 -5.04
C LYS A 173 26.55 -14.09 -5.18
N SER A 174 26.38 -15.16 -4.42
CA SER A 174 25.13 -15.91 -4.31
C SER A 174 24.11 -15.16 -3.45
N SER A 175 22.90 -14.96 -3.98
CA SER A 175 21.78 -14.29 -3.28
C SER A 175 21.42 -14.96 -1.95
N ASN A 176 21.39 -16.30 -1.93
CA ASN A 176 21.14 -17.09 -0.71
C ASN A 176 22.24 -16.90 0.34
N ASP A 177 23.50 -16.81 -0.09
CA ASP A 177 24.62 -16.65 0.83
C ASP A 177 24.73 -15.20 1.33
N LEU A 178 24.39 -14.22 0.49
CA LEU A 178 24.19 -12.83 0.91
C LEU A 178 23.10 -12.71 1.97
N ARG A 179 21.91 -13.32 1.79
CA ARG A 179 20.84 -13.30 2.81
C ARG A 179 21.31 -13.92 4.13
N LYS A 180 21.92 -15.12 4.08
CA LYS A 180 22.42 -15.81 5.30
C LYS A 180 23.50 -15.01 6.02
N ALA A 181 24.47 -14.47 5.29
CA ALA A 181 25.53 -13.66 5.86
C ALA A 181 24.97 -12.35 6.45
N THR A 182 23.95 -11.75 5.82
CA THR A 182 23.25 -10.55 6.32
C THR A 182 22.58 -10.83 7.67
N VAL A 183 21.83 -11.94 7.79
CA VAL A 183 21.23 -12.37 9.07
C VAL A 183 22.30 -12.61 10.13
N GLN A 184 23.38 -13.31 9.78
CA GLN A 184 24.49 -13.58 10.71
C GLN A 184 25.17 -12.30 11.21
N TRP A 185 25.43 -11.35 10.30
CA TRP A 185 26.02 -10.06 10.65
C TRP A 185 25.09 -9.25 11.56
N MET A 186 23.79 -9.18 11.24
CA MET A 186 22.82 -8.45 12.06
C MET A 186 22.70 -9.04 13.47
N ARG A 187 22.66 -10.38 13.61
CA ARG A 187 22.68 -11.05 14.93
C ARG A 187 23.93 -10.72 15.75
N ALA A 188 25.09 -10.64 15.11
CA ALA A 188 26.34 -10.31 15.78
C ALA A 188 26.45 -8.80 16.14
N ASN A 189 25.66 -7.93 15.52
CA ASN A 189 25.78 -6.47 15.62
C ASN A 189 24.43 -5.78 15.94
N LEU A 190 23.57 -6.41 16.74
CA LEU A 190 22.20 -5.93 17.03
C LEU A 190 22.13 -4.49 17.56
N ILE A 191 23.14 -4.05 18.33
CA ILE A 191 23.24 -2.65 18.81
C ILE A 191 23.38 -1.69 17.62
N THR A 192 24.31 -1.95 16.70
CA THR A 192 24.53 -1.14 15.50
C THR A 192 23.32 -1.18 14.55
N VAL A 193 22.61 -2.31 14.50
CA VAL A 193 21.33 -2.39 13.77
C VAL A 193 20.28 -1.49 14.41
N ALA A 194 20.15 -1.49 15.74
CA ALA A 194 19.22 -0.64 16.50
C ALA A 194 19.54 0.86 16.37
N GLU A 195 20.82 1.24 16.43
CA GLU A 195 21.28 2.61 16.15
C GLU A 195 20.93 3.04 14.72
N PHE A 196 21.13 2.14 13.74
CA PHE A 196 20.80 2.43 12.35
C PHE A 196 19.28 2.51 12.07
N ILE A 197 18.44 1.80 12.82
CA ILE A 197 16.98 1.98 12.79
C ILE A 197 16.63 3.41 13.21
N ALA A 198 17.18 3.91 14.32
CA ALA A 198 16.94 5.28 14.77
C ALA A 198 17.42 6.35 13.75
N VAL A 199 18.52 6.08 13.04
CA VAL A 199 18.98 6.93 11.93
C VAL A 199 17.97 6.92 10.78
N ILE A 200 17.45 5.75 10.38
CA ILE A 200 16.41 5.64 9.34
C ILE A 200 15.13 6.38 9.74
N GLU A 201 14.65 6.20 10.97
CA GLU A 201 13.48 6.92 11.50
C GLU A 201 13.67 8.44 11.45
N GLU A 202 14.85 8.94 11.82
CA GLU A 202 15.17 10.37 11.77
C GLU A 202 15.23 10.93 10.33
N LEU A 203 15.77 10.18 9.37
CA LEU A 203 15.78 10.58 7.96
C LEU A 203 14.37 10.63 7.36
N GLN A 204 13.54 9.64 7.67
CA GLN A 204 12.13 9.61 7.31
C GLN A 204 11.39 10.82 7.90
N ARG A 205 11.71 11.20 9.14
CA ARG A 205 11.11 12.36 9.84
C ARG A 205 11.58 13.72 9.31
N THR A 206 12.84 13.85 8.92
CA THR A 206 13.48 15.17 8.67
C THR A 206 13.73 15.49 7.20
N GLN A 207 13.95 14.49 6.35
CA GLN A 207 14.36 14.66 4.95
C GLN A 207 13.33 14.10 3.97
N ASN A 208 12.18 13.61 4.46
CA ASN A 208 11.11 13.02 3.65
C ASN A 208 11.56 11.82 2.79
N ILE A 209 12.71 11.20 3.10
CA ILE A 209 13.26 10.05 2.38
C ILE A 209 12.36 8.84 2.64
N GLN A 210 11.54 8.51 1.65
CA GLN A 210 10.41 7.61 1.83
C GLN A 210 10.72 6.16 1.45
N VAL A 211 11.74 5.55 2.08
CA VAL A 211 12.19 4.19 1.76
C VAL A 211 11.97 3.23 2.95
N MET A 212 10.82 2.55 3.00
CA MET A 212 10.61 1.36 3.86
C MET A 212 9.83 1.57 5.18
N THR A 213 8.97 0.67 5.67
CA THR A 213 7.62 0.30 5.19
C THR A 213 6.57 1.15 5.92
N GLY A 214 5.37 1.29 5.35
CA GLY A 214 4.14 1.58 6.11
C GLY A 214 3.14 0.42 6.08
N GLY A 215 2.30 0.31 7.12
CA GLY A 215 1.67 -0.93 7.57
C GLY A 215 0.14 -1.02 7.62
N ALA A 216 -0.57 -0.39 6.69
CA ALA A 216 -2.02 -0.44 6.59
C ALA A 216 -2.46 -1.20 5.32
N LYS A 217 -3.41 -2.13 5.43
CA LYS A 217 -4.05 -2.76 4.26
C LYS A 217 -5.55 -2.99 4.45
N TYR A 218 -6.27 -3.06 3.33
CA TYR A 218 -7.60 -3.65 3.28
C TYR A 218 -7.76 -4.44 1.97
N ASN A 219 -7.83 -5.77 2.08
CA ASN A 219 -8.06 -6.70 0.97
C ASN A 219 -9.29 -7.60 1.21
N GLY A 220 -10.21 -7.15 2.06
CA GLY A 220 -11.43 -7.89 2.40
C GLY A 220 -12.41 -7.97 1.23
N SER A 221 -13.01 -9.15 1.02
CA SER A 221 -13.96 -9.41 -0.07
C SER A 221 -15.43 -9.37 0.38
N SER A 222 -15.69 -8.94 1.62
CA SER A 222 -17.04 -8.93 2.18
C SER A 222 -17.23 -7.92 3.31
N LYS A 223 -18.50 -7.63 3.62
CA LYS A 223 -18.90 -6.92 4.85
C LYS A 223 -18.38 -7.57 6.14
N ARG A 224 -18.14 -8.90 6.13
CA ARG A 224 -17.59 -9.63 7.29
C ARG A 224 -16.12 -9.27 7.52
N ASP A 225 -15.40 -8.89 6.48
CA ASP A 225 -14.00 -8.49 6.57
C ASP A 225 -13.88 -7.01 6.93
N ALA A 226 -14.74 -6.15 6.37
CA ALA A 226 -14.91 -4.78 6.87
C ALA A 226 -15.26 -4.76 8.37
N LYS A 227 -16.19 -5.62 8.81
CA LYS A 227 -16.52 -5.80 10.23
C LYS A 227 -15.29 -6.07 11.09
N LYS A 228 -14.40 -6.99 10.68
CA LYS A 228 -13.16 -7.32 11.42
C LYS A 228 -12.29 -6.07 11.58
N VAL A 229 -12.01 -5.37 10.48
CA VAL A 229 -11.13 -4.19 10.50
C VAL A 229 -11.71 -3.05 11.34
N ILE A 230 -13.02 -2.81 11.23
CA ILE A 230 -13.73 -1.80 12.03
C ILE A 230 -13.74 -2.18 13.52
N ASP A 231 -14.01 -3.44 13.86
CA ASP A 231 -14.00 -3.92 15.25
C ASP A 231 -12.60 -3.95 15.85
N ASN A 232 -11.59 -4.36 15.09
CA ASN A 232 -10.19 -4.34 15.50
C ASN A 232 -9.70 -2.91 15.78
N SER A 233 -10.31 -1.89 15.16
CA SER A 233 -10.00 -0.48 15.40
C SER A 233 -10.76 0.12 16.60
N GLN A 234 -11.89 -0.48 17.00
CA GLN A 234 -12.76 0.03 18.06
C GLN A 234 -12.06 -0.03 19.43
N ASN A 235 -12.02 1.11 20.10
CA ASN A 235 -11.35 1.33 21.40
C ASN A 235 -9.85 0.96 21.44
N GLN A 236 -9.21 0.70 20.29
CA GLN A 236 -7.77 0.43 20.20
C GLN A 236 -6.99 1.72 19.95
N PRO A 237 -5.75 1.86 20.45
CA PRO A 237 -4.91 3.02 20.19
C PRO A 237 -4.40 3.06 18.74
N CYS A 238 -4.37 4.26 18.16
CA CYS A 238 -3.70 4.53 16.89
C CYS A 238 -2.29 5.08 17.10
N HIS A 239 -1.42 4.75 16.14
CA HIS A 239 -0.03 5.19 16.12
C HIS A 239 0.11 6.72 16.25
N ALA A 240 1.11 7.14 17.02
CA ALA A 240 1.61 8.50 17.15
C ALA A 240 0.62 9.56 17.67
N HIS A 241 -0.58 9.21 18.13
CA HIS A 241 -1.57 10.19 18.63
C HIS A 241 -2.22 9.82 19.96
N ASN A 242 -1.93 8.65 20.56
CA ASN A 242 -2.56 8.15 21.80
C ASN A 242 -4.11 8.16 21.78
N ALA A 243 -4.72 8.24 20.60
CA ALA A 243 -6.15 8.36 20.43
C ALA A 243 -6.78 7.00 20.12
N THR A 244 -7.85 6.66 20.81
CA THR A 244 -8.58 5.41 20.56
C THR A 244 -9.53 5.55 19.38
N GLY A 245 -9.63 4.51 18.56
CA GLY A 245 -10.60 4.45 17.46
C GLY A 245 -12.03 4.35 18.01
N HIS A 246 -12.96 5.02 17.35
CA HIS A 246 -14.38 5.02 17.71
C HIS A 246 -15.32 4.86 16.50
N PRO A 247 -15.01 4.01 15.49
CA PRO A 247 -15.90 3.86 14.34
C PRO A 247 -17.29 3.33 14.72
N ARG A 248 -17.42 2.47 15.75
CA ARG A 248 -18.74 1.98 16.20
C ARG A 248 -19.60 3.05 16.87
N GLY A 249 -19.02 4.17 17.28
CA GLY A 249 -19.73 5.36 17.76
C GLY A 249 -20.60 6.04 16.70
N HIS A 250 -20.61 5.51 15.47
CA HIS A 250 -21.41 6.01 14.36
C HIS A 250 -22.38 4.96 13.78
N ALA A 251 -22.66 3.87 14.52
CA ALA A 251 -23.69 2.90 14.17
C ALA A 251 -24.63 2.66 15.35
N SER A 252 -25.92 2.51 15.09
CA SER A 252 -26.89 2.14 16.13
C SER A 252 -26.59 0.75 16.69
N HIS A 253 -26.51 0.67 18.01
CA HIS A 253 -26.47 -0.58 18.77
C HIS A 253 -27.00 -0.34 20.19
N PRO A 254 -28.32 -0.45 20.41
CA PRO A 254 -28.96 -0.07 21.67
C PRO A 254 -28.44 -0.82 22.91
N ASP A 255 -27.97 -2.05 22.73
CA ASP A 255 -27.44 -2.90 23.82
C ASP A 255 -25.97 -2.62 24.16
N ALA A 256 -25.32 -1.66 23.48
CA ALA A 256 -23.92 -1.31 23.72
C ALA A 256 -23.74 -0.55 25.04
N THR A 257 -22.72 -0.90 25.81
CA THR A 257 -22.45 -0.30 27.12
C THR A 257 -21.28 0.70 27.13
N GLY A 258 -20.33 0.61 26.20
CA GLY A 258 -19.21 1.54 26.10
C GLY A 258 -19.61 2.90 25.50
N GLN A 259 -18.99 3.99 25.99
CA GLN A 259 -19.31 5.37 25.61
C GLN A 259 -19.20 5.62 24.09
N ASN A 260 -18.31 4.92 23.41
CA ASN A 260 -18.03 5.06 21.98
C ASN A 260 -18.51 3.86 21.15
N ASP A 261 -19.27 2.93 21.73
CA ASP A 261 -19.60 1.65 21.10
C ASP A 261 -20.90 1.68 20.25
N SER A 262 -21.67 2.75 20.36
CA SER A 262 -22.87 3.00 19.58
C SER A 262 -23.08 4.50 19.35
N VAL A 263 -23.87 4.86 18.33
CA VAL A 263 -24.20 6.27 18.06
C VAL A 263 -25.10 6.88 19.14
N GLU A 264 -25.93 6.05 19.79
CA GLU A 264 -26.68 6.45 20.98
C GLU A 264 -25.71 6.97 22.05
N ASN A 265 -24.79 6.12 22.52
CA ASN A 265 -23.85 6.48 23.58
C ASN A 265 -22.90 7.62 23.17
N TYR A 266 -22.39 7.59 21.93
CA TYR A 266 -21.45 8.60 21.44
C TYR A 266 -22.10 9.98 21.25
N SER A 267 -23.42 10.03 21.02
CA SER A 267 -24.19 11.28 20.94
C SER A 267 -24.49 11.94 22.29
N MET A 268 -24.15 11.29 23.42
CA MET A 268 -24.18 11.94 24.73
C MET A 268 -23.24 13.16 24.79
N ASN A 269 -22.14 13.11 24.03
CA ASN A 269 -21.14 14.18 23.93
C ASN A 269 -21.43 15.19 22.80
N GLY A 270 -22.62 15.17 22.18
CA GLY A 270 -23.02 16.15 21.16
C GLY A 270 -23.83 15.56 20.00
N TRP A 271 -24.20 16.41 19.04
CA TRP A 271 -24.89 15.96 17.82
C TRP A 271 -23.98 15.03 16.98
N LYS A 272 -24.54 13.94 16.48
CA LYS A 272 -23.88 12.94 15.63
C LYS A 272 -24.81 12.50 14.50
N THR A 273 -24.22 12.01 13.41
CA THR A 273 -24.90 11.15 12.44
C THR A 273 -24.43 9.70 12.60
N GLY A 274 -25.30 8.75 12.25
CA GLY A 274 -24.95 7.34 12.26
C GLY A 274 -25.81 6.45 11.37
N PHE A 275 -25.26 5.27 11.08
CA PHE A 275 -25.93 4.16 10.40
C PHE A 275 -27.07 3.58 11.27
N LEU A 276 -28.12 3.05 10.64
CA LEU A 276 -29.26 2.44 11.36
C LEU A 276 -28.92 1.14 12.09
N SER A 277 -27.79 0.51 11.77
CA SER A 277 -27.25 -0.65 12.48
C SER A 277 -25.76 -0.82 12.23
N ARG A 278 -25.08 -1.61 13.07
CA ARG A 278 -23.69 -2.07 12.79
C ARG A 278 -23.57 -2.86 11.49
N ASN A 279 -24.60 -3.62 11.10
CA ASN A 279 -24.61 -4.37 9.84
C ASN A 279 -24.62 -3.45 8.61
N ASP A 280 -25.30 -2.30 8.68
CA ASP A 280 -25.28 -1.29 7.62
C ASP A 280 -23.90 -0.63 7.50
N GLN A 281 -23.26 -0.34 8.64
CA GLN A 281 -21.89 0.14 8.68
C GLN A 281 -20.90 -0.90 8.13
N ASP A 282 -21.05 -2.17 8.47
CA ASP A 282 -20.21 -3.27 7.95
C ASP A 282 -20.38 -3.41 6.43
N PHE A 283 -21.62 -3.32 5.95
CA PHE A 283 -21.97 -3.41 4.53
C PHE A 283 -21.34 -2.25 3.75
N VAL A 284 -21.68 -1.00 4.08
CA VAL A 284 -21.15 0.18 3.39
C VAL A 284 -19.64 0.29 3.58
N GLY A 285 -19.12 -0.07 4.76
CA GLY A 285 -17.69 -0.05 5.06
C GLY A 285 -16.86 -0.91 4.10
N HIS A 286 -17.37 -2.07 3.67
CA HIS A 286 -16.69 -2.89 2.66
C HIS A 286 -16.55 -2.15 1.32
N TYR A 287 -17.63 -1.55 0.82
CA TYR A 287 -17.59 -0.83 -0.46
C TYR A 287 -16.74 0.43 -0.36
N VAL A 288 -16.88 1.22 0.71
CA VAL A 288 -16.05 2.41 0.98
C VAL A 288 -14.56 2.06 1.05
N LEU A 289 -14.17 1.06 1.86
CA LEU A 289 -12.78 0.60 1.98
C LEU A 289 -12.23 0.01 0.67
N SER A 290 -13.09 -0.50 -0.21
CA SER A 290 -12.70 -1.04 -1.52
C SER A 290 -12.57 0.03 -2.62
N THR A 291 -13.01 1.28 -2.38
CA THR A 291 -12.92 2.32 -3.42
C THR A 291 -11.46 2.65 -3.78
N PRO A 292 -11.14 2.95 -5.05
CA PRO A 292 -9.79 3.38 -5.46
C PRO A 292 -9.28 4.65 -4.73
N LYS A 293 -10.21 5.47 -4.21
CA LYS A 293 -9.89 6.67 -3.43
C LYS A 293 -9.40 6.32 -2.02
N VAL A 294 -10.10 5.42 -1.34
CA VAL A 294 -9.70 4.94 0.00
C VAL A 294 -8.47 4.02 -0.09
N GLN A 295 -8.36 3.18 -1.12
CA GLN A 295 -7.16 2.38 -1.37
C GLN A 295 -5.91 3.25 -1.60
N ARG A 296 -6.02 4.37 -2.33
CA ARG A 296 -4.93 5.36 -2.41
C ARG A 296 -4.60 5.99 -1.06
N ALA A 297 -5.59 6.34 -0.25
CA ALA A 297 -5.32 6.84 1.11
C ALA A 297 -4.59 5.80 2.00
N ILE A 298 -4.91 4.51 1.86
CA ILE A 298 -4.17 3.42 2.50
C ILE A 298 -2.73 3.36 1.96
N GLN A 299 -2.50 3.56 0.66
CA GLN A 299 -1.16 3.68 0.09
C GLN A 299 -0.39 4.90 0.62
N GLU A 300 -1.04 6.05 0.82
CA GLU A 300 -0.41 7.23 1.43
C GLU A 300 -0.05 7.00 2.91
N LEU A 301 -0.85 6.23 3.67
CA LEU A 301 -0.44 5.73 4.97
C LEU A 301 0.79 4.82 4.85
N ASN A 302 0.87 3.99 3.82
CA ASN A 302 2.01 3.09 3.57
C ASN A 302 3.28 3.80 3.09
N LYS A 303 3.13 5.04 2.64
CA LYS A 303 4.18 6.02 2.38
C LYS A 303 4.60 6.82 3.64
N GLY A 304 4.03 6.51 4.80
CA GLY A 304 4.40 7.13 6.07
C GLY A 304 3.50 8.29 6.52
N ALA A 305 2.38 8.57 5.84
CA ALA A 305 1.37 9.46 6.40
C ALA A 305 0.83 8.87 7.72
N ILE A 306 0.71 9.71 8.75
CA ILE A 306 0.22 9.30 10.07
C ILE A 306 -1.32 9.21 10.11
N ASN A 307 -1.99 9.98 9.27
CA ASN A 307 -3.45 10.10 9.21
C ASN A 307 -3.92 10.46 7.81
N GLN A 308 -4.99 9.82 7.34
CA GLN A 308 -5.67 10.16 6.09
C GLN A 308 -7.18 10.27 6.32
N ALA A 309 -7.78 11.37 5.89
CA ALA A 309 -9.23 11.58 5.96
C ALA A 309 -9.80 11.63 4.55
N VAL A 310 -10.77 10.77 4.26
CA VAL A 310 -11.37 10.62 2.93
C VAL A 310 -12.87 10.79 3.04
N ASP A 311 -13.41 11.72 2.25
CA ASP A 311 -14.84 11.77 1.96
C ASP A 311 -15.12 10.95 0.69
N VAL A 312 -16.09 10.04 0.74
CA VAL A 312 -16.54 9.20 -0.38
C VAL A 312 -18.01 9.52 -0.67
N PHE A 313 -18.35 9.71 -1.95
CA PHE A 313 -19.72 10.06 -2.36
C PHE A 313 -20.51 8.82 -2.84
N PRO A 314 -21.87 8.82 -2.74
CA PRO A 314 -22.72 7.74 -3.23
C PRO A 314 -22.44 7.29 -4.66
N GLU A 315 -22.10 8.23 -5.54
CA GLU A 315 -21.82 7.98 -6.96
C GLU A 315 -20.50 7.21 -7.18
N GLU A 316 -19.65 7.11 -6.16
CA GLU A 316 -18.44 6.27 -6.14
C GLU A 316 -18.73 4.81 -5.74
N LEU A 317 -19.99 4.46 -5.43
CA LEU A 317 -20.41 3.17 -4.86
C LEU A 317 -21.57 2.55 -5.66
N ASP A 318 -21.31 1.42 -6.33
CA ASP A 318 -22.33 0.68 -7.09
C ASP A 318 -23.20 -0.22 -6.17
N ILE A 319 -23.96 0.42 -5.27
CA ILE A 319 -24.86 -0.24 -4.31
C ILE A 319 -26.08 0.61 -3.96
N GLU A 320 -27.18 -0.05 -3.56
CA GLU A 320 -28.25 0.61 -2.82
C GLU A 320 -27.76 0.97 -1.41
N LEU A 321 -27.80 2.26 -1.07
CA LEU A 321 -27.33 2.75 0.22
C LEU A 321 -28.41 2.68 1.31
N PRO A 322 -28.05 2.27 2.54
CA PRO A 322 -28.93 2.42 3.70
C PRO A 322 -29.19 3.91 3.99
N LYS A 323 -30.16 4.18 4.86
CA LYS A 323 -30.40 5.54 5.38
C LYS A 323 -29.49 5.84 6.58
N LEU A 324 -29.34 7.12 6.90
CA LEU A 324 -28.75 7.58 8.17
C LEU A 324 -29.84 8.12 9.11
N LYS A 325 -29.48 8.31 10.38
CA LYS A 325 -30.22 9.16 11.33
C LYS A 325 -29.29 10.14 12.03
N GLU A 326 -29.87 11.25 12.48
CA GLU A 326 -29.23 12.20 13.38
C GLU A 326 -29.55 11.83 14.84
N TYR A 327 -28.57 11.92 15.72
CA TYR A 327 -28.66 11.59 17.14
C TYR A 327 -28.11 12.72 18.00
N ARG A 328 -28.69 12.90 19.19
CA ARG A 328 -28.23 13.84 20.23
C ARG A 328 -28.69 13.33 21.59
N GLN A 329 -27.81 13.33 22.59
CA GLN A 329 -28.14 12.91 23.96
C GLN A 329 -28.81 11.51 24.04
N GLY A 330 -28.26 10.53 23.32
CA GLY A 330 -28.75 9.15 23.33
C GLY A 330 -29.92 8.86 22.39
N VAL A 331 -30.63 9.89 21.91
CA VAL A 331 -31.87 9.72 21.14
C VAL A 331 -31.71 10.13 19.67
N ALA A 332 -32.41 9.41 18.79
CA ALA A 332 -32.56 9.82 17.40
C ALA A 332 -33.49 11.03 17.31
N ILE A 333 -33.03 12.10 16.66
CA ILE A 333 -33.76 13.37 16.51
C ILE A 333 -34.32 13.59 15.10
N SER A 334 -34.11 12.64 14.18
CA SER A 334 -34.62 12.72 12.80
C SER A 334 -35.30 11.43 12.35
N ALA A 335 -36.17 11.57 11.35
CA ALA A 335 -36.54 10.46 10.47
C ALA A 335 -35.29 9.90 9.74
N PRO A 336 -35.35 8.69 9.16
CA PRO A 336 -34.30 8.18 8.28
C PRO A 336 -34.08 9.10 7.07
N GLN A 337 -32.83 9.48 6.79
CA GLN A 337 -32.46 10.39 5.70
C GLN A 337 -31.53 9.70 4.69
N THR A 338 -31.56 10.15 3.44
CA THR A 338 -30.60 9.73 2.41
C THR A 338 -29.19 10.24 2.75
N ILE A 339 -28.18 9.42 2.49
CA ILE A 339 -26.78 9.74 2.72
C ILE A 339 -26.24 10.51 1.51
N ARG A 340 -25.52 11.62 1.75
CA ARG A 340 -24.87 12.42 0.68
C ARG A 340 -23.36 12.18 0.56
N SER A 341 -22.70 11.73 1.63
CA SER A 341 -21.32 11.28 1.60
C SER A 341 -20.98 10.47 2.84
N PHE A 342 -19.80 9.85 2.85
CA PHE A 342 -19.23 9.13 3.98
C PHE A 342 -17.87 9.75 4.30
N THR A 343 -17.60 10.05 5.56
CA THR A 343 -16.23 10.36 5.99
C THR A 343 -15.62 9.13 6.64
N ILE A 344 -14.44 8.74 6.19
CA ILE A 344 -13.60 7.73 6.84
C ILE A 344 -12.25 8.33 7.19
N VAL A 345 -11.76 8.07 8.41
CA VAL A 345 -10.44 8.49 8.87
C VAL A 345 -9.60 7.24 9.13
N LEU A 346 -8.50 7.13 8.40
CA LEU A 346 -7.60 5.99 8.36
C LEU A 346 -6.26 6.35 9.01
N ARG A 347 -5.68 5.39 9.73
CA ARG A 347 -4.38 5.49 10.40
C ARG A 347 -3.69 4.12 10.42
N HIS A 348 -2.58 4.02 11.15
CA HIS A 348 -1.98 2.76 11.57
C HIS A 348 -2.42 2.39 13.00
N HIS A 349 -2.50 1.09 13.30
CA HIS A 349 -2.60 0.61 14.68
C HIS A 349 -1.30 0.95 15.44
N GLU A 350 -1.40 1.12 16.76
CA GLU A 350 -0.21 1.32 17.60
C GLU A 350 0.80 0.17 17.44
N GLY A 351 2.09 0.51 17.34
CA GLY A 351 3.17 -0.45 17.05
C GLY A 351 3.06 -1.19 15.70
N LYS A 352 2.16 -0.79 14.79
CA LYS A 352 2.00 -1.40 13.45
C LYS A 352 2.36 -0.48 12.29
N PHE A 353 2.83 0.72 12.55
CA PHE A 353 3.23 1.70 11.53
C PHE A 353 4.10 1.09 10.42
N HIS A 354 5.09 0.26 10.75
CA HIS A 354 5.96 -0.39 9.75
C HIS A 354 5.51 -1.80 9.29
N ASN A 355 4.43 -2.36 9.83
CA ASN A 355 4.00 -3.73 9.52
C ASN A 355 3.08 -3.77 8.30
N LYS A 356 3.65 -3.94 7.09
CA LYS A 356 2.93 -4.09 5.80
C LYS A 356 1.72 -5.04 5.82
N ASP A 357 1.68 -5.98 6.77
CA ASP A 357 0.67 -7.01 6.87
C ASP A 357 -0.44 -6.73 7.92
N ALA A 358 -0.41 -5.60 8.64
CA ALA A 358 -1.51 -5.19 9.50
C ALA A 358 -2.68 -4.59 8.69
N ASP A 359 -3.89 -4.80 9.21
CA ASP A 359 -5.09 -4.14 8.69
C ASP A 359 -5.00 -2.62 8.91
N VAL A 360 -5.63 -1.83 8.04
CA VAL A 360 -5.76 -0.39 8.24
C VAL A 360 -6.56 -0.06 9.49
N PHE A 361 -6.09 0.89 10.30
CA PHE A 361 -6.84 1.36 11.45
C PHE A 361 -7.93 2.35 11.01
N VAL A 362 -9.20 2.01 11.24
CA VAL A 362 -10.34 2.90 10.99
C VAL A 362 -10.63 3.69 12.28
N HIS A 363 -10.10 4.90 12.36
CA HIS A 363 -10.26 5.77 13.53
C HIS A 363 -11.71 6.23 13.72
N THR A 364 -12.36 6.65 12.63
CA THR A 364 -13.81 6.88 12.60
C THR A 364 -14.36 6.67 11.19
N PHE A 365 -15.64 6.32 11.11
CA PHE A 365 -16.34 6.09 9.85
C PHE A 365 -17.83 6.40 10.00
N TYR A 366 -18.32 7.46 9.34
CA TYR A 366 -19.68 7.96 9.53
C TYR A 366 -20.34 8.52 8.26
N PRO A 367 -21.67 8.41 8.14
CA PRO A 367 -22.42 8.97 7.01
C PRO A 367 -22.75 10.46 7.24
N ARG A 368 -22.85 11.25 6.18
CA ARG A 368 -23.26 12.66 6.18
C ARG A 368 -24.52 12.89 5.36
N LYS A 369 -25.26 13.94 5.71
CA LYS A 369 -26.53 14.36 5.09
C LYS A 369 -26.36 15.54 4.13
#